data_AF-A0A7V2KM38-F1
#
_entry.id   AF-A0A7V2KM38-F1
#
_cell.length_a   1.000
_cell.length_b   1.000
_cell.length_c   1.000
_cell.angle_alpha   90.00
_cell.angle_beta   90.00
_cell.angle_gamma   90.00
#
_symmetry.space_group_name_H-M   'P 1'
#
loop_
_entity.id
_entity.type
_entity.pdbx_description
1 polymer ?
#
loop_
_entity_poly.entity_id
_entity_poly.type
_entity_poly.pdbx_seq_one_letter_code
_entity_poly.pdbx_strand_id
1 'polypeptide(L)'
;MAIQNVLILGENTVGRAIGDMMSQAGLSCEVANRAALADQDLAPVDLVIDALPEPTAEKTLSLEQIGRRLPERTILATLATSFGLTGLASSSRRPDRFVGLHFQPPAPDTRLIQIVRGLDTSETTIAACRELVASLGRTAIVVKDSPGLVYQRVTAAVMNEAIYVLWYGLASREEIDSMMKYGANFPMGPLEMADSLGLDVLLDTLEELCRVIGPEHRPCPLLRQMVSAGHLGKKTGKGFYDYS
;
A
#
# COMPACT_ATOMS: atom_id res chain seq x y z
N MET A 1 24.40 -2.83 0.78
CA MET A 1 24.61 -1.37 0.76
C MET A 1 23.79 -0.83 1.91
N ALA A 2 24.42 -0.19 2.89
CA ALA A 2 23.67 0.40 4.00
C ALA A 2 23.02 1.70 3.53
N ILE A 3 21.70 1.83 3.72
CA ILE A 3 20.96 3.06 3.40
C ILE A 3 21.16 4.02 4.57
N GLN A 4 21.67 5.22 4.31
CA GLN A 4 21.88 6.26 5.32
C GLN A 4 21.26 7.60 4.92
N ASN A 5 21.26 7.90 3.62
CA ASN A 5 20.71 9.13 3.05
C ASN A 5 19.42 8.81 2.26
N VAL A 6 18.29 9.33 2.74
CA VAL A 6 16.96 9.08 2.21
C VAL A 6 16.35 10.40 1.70
N LEU A 7 15.86 10.39 0.47
CA LEU A 7 15.06 11.48 -0.08
C LEU A 7 13.62 11.00 -0.31
N ILE A 8 12.66 11.69 0.26
CA ILE A 8 11.23 11.41 0.06
C ILE A 8 10.65 12.48 -0.86
N LEU A 9 10.07 12.04 -1.98
CA LEU A 9 9.43 12.91 -2.95
C LEU A 9 7.91 12.87 -2.71
N GLY A 10 7.37 13.96 -2.18
CA GLY A 10 5.96 14.07 -1.83
C GLY A 10 5.77 14.63 -0.43
N GLU A 11 5.36 15.88 -0.35
CA GLU A 11 5.17 16.62 0.90
C GLU A 11 3.80 16.41 1.56
N ASN A 12 3.07 15.37 1.13
CA ASN A 12 1.79 14.99 1.71
C ASN A 12 1.98 14.41 3.13
N THR A 13 0.86 14.21 3.84
CA THR A 13 0.87 13.69 5.22
C THR A 13 1.63 12.37 5.34
N VAL A 14 1.51 11.49 4.34
CA VAL A 14 2.19 10.18 4.33
C VAL A 14 3.70 10.35 4.16
N GLY A 15 4.14 11.15 3.20
CA GLY A 15 5.56 11.40 2.94
C GLY A 15 6.26 12.05 4.14
N ARG A 16 5.60 13.02 4.79
CA ARG A 16 6.10 13.63 6.03
C ARG A 16 6.20 12.62 7.18
N ALA A 17 5.16 11.81 7.40
CA ALA A 17 5.17 10.79 8.45
C ALA A 17 6.26 9.73 8.24
N ILE A 18 6.52 9.33 7.00
CA ILE A 18 7.63 8.42 6.68
C ILE A 18 8.98 9.12 6.89
N GLY A 19 9.09 10.40 6.52
CA GLY A 19 10.31 11.19 6.77
C GLY A 19 10.65 11.32 8.26
N ASP A 20 9.65 11.57 9.09
CA ASP A 20 9.79 11.61 10.53
C ASP A 20 10.24 10.24 11.09
N MET A 21 9.65 9.14 10.61
CA MET A 21 10.05 7.78 10.99
C MET A 21 11.52 7.50 10.64
N MET A 22 11.96 7.86 9.43
CA MET A 22 13.35 7.67 9.00
C MET A 22 14.32 8.48 9.85
N SER A 23 13.97 9.75 10.12
CA SER A 23 14.78 10.67 10.92
C SER A 23 14.91 10.20 12.37
N GLN A 24 13.82 9.70 12.97
CA GLN A 24 13.82 9.13 14.32
C GLN A 24 14.69 7.87 14.44
N ALA A 25 14.85 7.12 13.35
CA ALA A 25 15.76 5.97 13.28
C ALA A 25 17.23 6.38 13.05
N GLY A 26 17.55 7.68 13.03
CA GLY A 26 18.89 8.21 12.86
C GLY A 26 19.39 8.29 11.42
N LEU A 27 18.51 8.13 10.43
CA LEU A 27 18.85 8.30 9.02
C LEU A 27 18.85 9.78 8.64
N SER A 28 19.73 10.18 7.73
CA SER A 28 19.64 11.51 7.10
C SER A 28 18.47 11.48 6.12
N CYS A 29 17.37 12.15 6.45
CA CYS A 29 16.17 12.16 5.64
C CYS A 29 15.76 13.58 5.25
N GLU A 30 15.49 13.77 3.97
CA GLU A 30 14.91 15.00 3.42
C GLU A 30 13.55 14.69 2.79
N VAL A 31 12.56 15.55 3.02
CA VAL A 31 11.25 15.49 2.36
C VAL A 31 11.14 16.70 1.44
N ALA A 32 10.92 16.46 0.15
CA ALA A 32 10.91 17.50 -0.87
C ALA A 32 9.79 17.32 -1.89
N ASN A 33 9.46 18.42 -2.57
CA ASN A 33 8.70 18.39 -3.82
C ASN A 33 9.56 17.80 -4.94
N ARG A 34 8.94 17.11 -5.90
CA ARG A 34 9.56 16.71 -7.17
C ARG A 34 10.34 17.83 -7.88
N ALA A 35 9.92 19.09 -7.78
CA ALA A 35 10.65 20.24 -8.34
C ALA A 35 12.06 20.39 -7.78
N ALA A 36 12.34 19.89 -6.57
CA ALA A 36 13.68 19.88 -5.99
C ALA A 36 14.66 19.03 -6.81
N LEU A 37 14.16 18.02 -7.53
CA LEU A 37 14.97 17.28 -8.47
C LEU A 37 15.32 18.09 -9.70
N ALA A 38 14.71 19.24 -10.00
CA ALA A 38 15.02 20.02 -11.21
C ALA A 38 16.34 20.80 -11.06
N ASP A 39 16.64 21.30 -9.86
CA ASP A 39 17.52 22.47 -9.70
C ASP A 39 18.93 22.20 -9.14
N GLN A 40 19.31 20.95 -8.79
CA GLN A 40 20.63 20.70 -8.17
C GLN A 40 21.31 19.41 -8.62
N ASP A 41 22.64 19.38 -8.47
CA ASP A 41 23.41 18.15 -8.26
C ASP A 41 22.86 17.50 -7.00
N LEU A 42 22.23 16.33 -7.14
CA LEU A 42 21.70 15.61 -5.99
C LEU A 42 22.86 15.25 -5.08
N ALA A 43 22.75 15.63 -3.81
CA ALA A 43 23.64 15.13 -2.77
C ALA A 43 23.67 13.58 -2.81
N PRO A 44 24.73 12.95 -2.31
CA PRO A 44 24.80 11.50 -2.23
C PRO A 44 23.55 10.92 -1.56
N VAL A 45 22.69 10.24 -2.34
CA VAL A 45 21.43 9.67 -1.88
C VAL A 45 21.43 8.17 -2.11
N ASP A 46 21.10 7.41 -1.07
CA ASP A 46 21.12 5.95 -1.09
C ASP A 46 19.75 5.39 -1.50
N LEU A 47 18.68 6.04 -1.03
CA LEU A 47 17.29 5.68 -1.29
C LEU A 47 16.47 6.92 -1.63
N VAL A 48 15.70 6.84 -2.71
CA VAL A 48 14.63 7.79 -3.01
C VAL A 48 13.28 7.08 -2.89
N ILE A 49 12.32 7.68 -2.18
CA ILE A 49 10.96 7.17 -2.04
C ILE A 49 9.99 8.12 -2.75
N ASP A 50 9.38 7.65 -3.83
CA ASP A 50 8.25 8.32 -4.46
C ASP A 50 6.97 8.09 -3.64
N ALA A 51 6.55 9.12 -2.91
CA ALA A 51 5.35 9.17 -2.08
C ALA A 51 4.18 9.92 -2.77
N LEU A 52 4.26 10.10 -4.09
CA LEU A 52 3.20 10.70 -4.88
C LEU A 52 2.01 9.73 -5.06
N PRO A 53 0.77 10.25 -5.17
CA PRO A 53 -0.44 9.44 -5.32
C PRO A 53 -0.40 8.49 -6.54
N GLU A 54 -1.30 7.50 -6.51
CA GLU A 54 -1.67 6.43 -7.46
C GLU A 54 -1.04 6.38 -8.88
N PRO A 55 -0.91 5.18 -9.49
CA PRO A 55 -0.30 5.01 -10.80
C PRO A 55 -1.16 5.64 -11.90
N THR A 56 -0.84 6.90 -12.19
CA THR A 56 -1.29 7.61 -13.38
C THR A 56 -0.21 7.53 -14.46
N ALA A 57 -0.57 7.88 -15.69
CA ALA A 57 0.43 8.17 -16.73
C ALA A 57 1.49 9.17 -16.22
N GLU A 58 1.09 10.10 -15.35
CA GLU A 58 1.98 11.08 -14.73
C GLU A 58 3.00 10.44 -13.78
N LYS A 59 2.63 9.41 -13.02
CA LYS A 59 3.56 8.68 -12.13
C LYS A 59 4.62 7.94 -12.95
N THR A 60 4.24 7.30 -14.05
CA THR A 60 5.19 6.63 -14.95
C THR A 60 6.22 7.62 -15.50
N LEU A 61 5.77 8.78 -16.00
CA LEU A 61 6.64 9.86 -16.46
C LEU A 61 7.51 10.43 -15.32
N SER A 62 6.94 10.55 -14.12
CA SER A 62 7.65 11.01 -12.92
C SER A 62 8.80 10.09 -12.57
N LEU A 63 8.55 8.78 -12.47
CA LEU A 63 9.56 7.78 -12.12
C LEU A 63 10.68 7.71 -13.15
N GLU A 64 10.36 7.88 -14.44
CA GLU A 64 11.39 7.97 -15.48
C GLU A 64 12.28 9.21 -15.28
N GLN A 65 11.68 10.38 -15.05
CA GLN A 65 12.43 11.62 -14.82
C GLN A 65 13.31 11.54 -13.57
N ILE A 66 12.77 10.99 -12.47
CA ILE A 66 13.51 10.75 -11.24
C ILE A 66 14.69 9.82 -11.55
N GLY A 67 14.42 8.66 -12.13
CA GLY A 67 15.41 7.63 -12.42
C GLY A 67 16.59 8.09 -13.29
N ARG A 68 16.38 9.03 -14.22
CA ARG A 68 17.45 9.65 -15.03
C ARG A 68 18.44 10.48 -14.23
N ARG A 69 17.99 11.10 -13.13
CA ARG A 69 18.79 12.05 -12.35
C ARG A 69 19.51 11.41 -11.17
N LEU A 70 19.01 10.27 -10.70
CA LEU A 70 19.59 9.60 -9.54
C LEU A 70 20.97 9.02 -9.86
N PRO A 71 21.94 9.06 -8.93
CA PRO A 71 23.19 8.33 -9.04
C PRO A 71 22.98 6.84 -9.34
N GLU A 72 23.90 6.17 -10.05
CA GLU A 72 23.75 4.76 -10.45
C GLU A 72 23.49 3.80 -9.27
N ARG A 73 24.08 4.08 -8.10
CA ARG A 73 23.94 3.24 -6.91
C ARG A 73 22.59 3.36 -6.20
N THR A 74 21.84 4.44 -6.45
CA THR A 74 20.64 4.80 -5.68
C THR A 74 19.48 3.85 -5.95
N ILE A 75 18.84 3.37 -4.88
CA ILE A 75 17.59 2.62 -4.93
C ILE A 75 16.43 3.61 -5.14
N LEU A 76 15.54 3.30 -6.06
CA LEU A 76 14.30 4.03 -6.25
C LEU A 76 13.15 3.17 -5.74
N ALA A 77 12.57 3.58 -4.61
CA ALA A 77 11.34 3.02 -4.10
C ALA A 77 10.14 3.86 -4.52
N THR A 78 8.99 3.23 -4.66
CA THR A 78 7.70 3.92 -4.68
C THR A 78 6.85 3.38 -3.54
N LEU A 79 6.03 4.24 -2.94
CA LEU A 79 4.96 3.76 -2.06
C LEU A 79 4.05 2.90 -2.91
N ALA A 80 4.14 1.59 -2.68
CA ALA A 80 3.58 0.60 -3.58
C ALA A 80 2.06 0.67 -3.50
N THR A 81 1.47 0.88 -4.66
CA THR A 81 0.05 0.65 -4.88
C THR A 81 -0.14 -0.82 -5.23
N SER A 82 -1.34 -1.30 -5.05
CA SER A 82 -1.63 -2.74 -5.00
C SER A 82 -1.55 -3.44 -6.36
N PHE A 83 -1.12 -2.73 -7.40
CA PHE A 83 -1.08 -3.20 -8.79
C PHE A 83 0.10 -2.57 -9.57
N GLY A 84 0.81 -3.40 -10.32
CA GLY A 84 1.61 -2.95 -11.47
C GLY A 84 3.04 -2.46 -11.17
N LEU A 85 3.67 -2.91 -10.07
CA LEU A 85 5.03 -2.47 -9.72
C LEU A 85 6.04 -2.80 -10.83
N THR A 86 5.94 -3.98 -11.44
CA THR A 86 6.82 -4.43 -12.53
C THR A 86 6.69 -3.51 -13.75
N GLY A 87 5.47 -3.03 -14.04
CA GLY A 87 5.23 -2.04 -15.09
C GLY A 87 5.96 -0.72 -14.79
N LEU A 88 5.82 -0.21 -13.56
CA LEU A 88 6.50 1.01 -13.13
C LEU A 88 8.04 0.87 -13.12
N ALA A 89 8.54 -0.30 -12.74
CA ALA A 89 9.97 -0.60 -12.72
C ALA A 89 10.61 -0.44 -14.09
N SER A 90 9.91 -0.85 -15.16
CA SER A 90 10.41 -0.75 -16.54
C SER A 90 10.70 0.70 -16.96
N SER A 91 9.87 1.65 -16.50
CA SER A 91 10.04 3.08 -16.79
C SER A 91 11.05 3.78 -15.89
N SER A 92 11.46 3.16 -14.78
CA SER A 92 12.38 3.75 -13.80
C SER A 92 13.82 3.93 -14.30
N ARG A 93 14.19 3.29 -15.43
CA ARG A 93 15.57 3.16 -15.95
C ARG A 93 16.57 2.45 -15.04
N ARG A 94 16.11 1.86 -13.94
CA ARG A 94 16.91 1.08 -12.99
C ARG A 94 16.08 -0.07 -12.40
N PRO A 95 15.50 -0.93 -13.24
CA PRO A 95 14.53 -1.93 -12.78
C PRO A 95 15.12 -2.89 -11.73
N ASP A 96 16.44 -3.13 -11.75
CA ASP A 96 17.18 -3.90 -10.75
C ASP A 96 17.26 -3.21 -9.37
N ARG A 97 17.16 -1.88 -9.34
CA ARG A 97 17.17 -1.03 -8.15
C ARG A 97 15.82 -0.39 -7.85
N PHE A 98 14.76 -0.88 -8.48
CA PHE A 98 13.40 -0.41 -8.27
C PHE A 98 12.65 -1.34 -7.31
N VAL A 99 11.93 -0.79 -6.33
CA VAL A 99 11.23 -1.59 -5.32
C VAL A 99 9.94 -0.91 -4.85
N GLY A 100 8.96 -1.70 -4.45
CA GLY A 100 7.76 -1.18 -3.80
C GLY A 100 7.88 -1.25 -2.28
N LEU A 101 7.48 -0.19 -1.58
CA LEU A 101 7.33 -0.20 -0.12
C LEU A 101 5.86 0.04 0.23
N HIS A 102 5.21 -0.95 0.82
CA HIS A 102 3.81 -0.83 1.26
C HIS A 102 3.72 -0.80 2.78
N PHE A 103 3.38 0.37 3.31
CA PHE A 103 3.12 0.62 4.72
C PHE A 103 1.65 0.34 5.01
N GLN A 104 1.37 -0.61 5.89
CA GLN A 104 -0.01 -0.87 6.32
C GLN A 104 -0.56 0.35 7.07
N PRO A 105 -1.76 0.86 6.74
CA PRO A 105 -2.40 1.89 7.54
C PRO A 105 -2.75 1.38 8.95
N PRO A 106 -2.65 2.21 10.00
CA PRO A 106 -2.11 3.57 9.97
C PRO A 106 -0.57 3.56 9.86
N ALA A 107 -0.04 4.26 8.85
CA ALA A 107 1.37 4.64 8.83
C ALA A 107 1.53 5.91 9.68
N PRO A 108 2.57 6.03 10.53
CA PRO A 108 3.79 5.21 10.63
C PRO A 108 3.72 4.04 11.64
N ASP A 109 2.57 3.81 12.29
CA ASP A 109 2.44 2.91 13.45
C ASP A 109 2.46 1.41 13.12
N THR A 110 2.38 1.06 11.82
CA THR A 110 2.51 -0.33 11.40
C THR A 110 3.82 -0.96 11.88
N ARG A 111 3.70 -2.17 12.44
CA ARG A 111 4.86 -3.02 12.80
C ARG A 111 5.44 -3.75 11.58
N LEU A 112 4.79 -3.66 10.43
CA LEU A 112 5.10 -4.44 9.23
C LEU A 112 5.19 -3.54 8.00
N ILE A 113 6.26 -3.74 7.23
CA ILE A 113 6.44 -3.12 5.92
C ILE A 113 6.57 -4.24 4.89
N GLN A 114 5.71 -4.22 3.88
CA GLN A 114 5.82 -5.14 2.75
C GLN A 114 6.82 -4.55 1.74
N ILE A 115 7.87 -5.31 1.44
CA ILE A 115 8.83 -5.03 0.38
C ILE A 115 8.32 -5.77 -0.86
N VAL A 116 7.79 -5.03 -1.82
CA VAL A 116 7.25 -5.58 -3.06
C VAL A 116 8.38 -5.67 -4.09
N ARG A 117 8.67 -6.88 -4.53
CA ARG A 117 9.68 -7.23 -5.52
C ARG A 117 9.07 -7.23 -6.91
N GLY A 118 9.53 -6.32 -7.78
CA GLY A 118 9.24 -6.38 -9.21
C GLY A 118 10.04 -7.48 -9.90
N LEU A 119 9.71 -7.78 -11.16
CA LEU A 119 10.33 -8.87 -11.90
C LEU A 119 11.87 -8.84 -11.91
N ASP A 120 12.43 -7.64 -12.13
CA ASP A 120 13.88 -7.43 -12.27
C ASP A 120 14.57 -6.98 -10.97
N THR A 121 13.82 -6.70 -9.89
CA THR A 121 14.38 -6.17 -8.65
C THR A 121 15.45 -7.13 -8.09
N SER A 122 16.67 -6.63 -7.91
CA SER A 122 17.82 -7.42 -7.51
C SER A 122 17.74 -7.89 -6.05
N GLU A 123 18.40 -9.01 -5.74
CA GLU A 123 18.58 -9.47 -4.36
C GLU A 123 19.32 -8.43 -3.50
N THR A 124 20.26 -7.69 -4.09
CA THR A 124 21.00 -6.63 -3.39
C THR A 124 20.08 -5.50 -2.94
N THR A 125 19.12 -5.10 -3.79
CA THR A 125 18.10 -4.11 -3.44
C THR A 125 17.18 -4.61 -2.35
N ILE A 126 16.72 -5.87 -2.44
CA ILE A 126 15.87 -6.46 -1.41
C ILE A 126 16.60 -6.57 -0.07
N ALA A 127 17.87 -6.97 -0.07
CA ALA A 127 18.70 -7.05 1.13
C ALA A 127 18.86 -5.67 1.79
N ALA A 128 19.18 -4.63 1.02
CA ALA A 128 19.29 -3.26 1.52
C ALA A 128 17.96 -2.75 2.13
N CYS A 129 16.82 -3.05 1.49
CA CYS A 129 15.51 -2.69 2.03
C CYS A 129 15.15 -3.49 3.28
N ARG A 130 15.57 -4.75 3.41
CA ARG A 130 15.38 -5.54 4.64
C ARG A 130 16.16 -4.94 5.80
N GLU A 131 17.41 -4.57 5.57
CA GLU A 131 18.25 -3.89 6.57
C GLU A 131 17.63 -2.56 7.01
N LEU A 132 17.15 -1.76 6.05
CA LEU A 132 16.42 -0.53 6.35
C LEU A 132 15.18 -0.79 7.21
N VAL A 133 14.30 -1.70 6.82
CA VAL A 133 13.07 -1.98 7.59
C VAL A 133 13.42 -2.48 9.01
N ALA A 134 14.49 -3.26 9.15
CA ALA A 134 14.98 -3.70 10.45
C ALA A 134 15.52 -2.52 11.30
N SER A 135 16.23 -1.56 10.71
CA SER A 135 16.73 -0.38 11.43
C SER A 135 15.60 0.54 11.90
N LEU A 136 14.43 0.49 11.24
CA LEU A 136 13.20 1.17 11.68
C LEU A 136 12.48 0.42 12.82
N GLY A 137 13.01 -0.71 13.30
CA GLY A 137 12.36 -1.54 14.31
C GLY A 137 11.08 -2.21 13.81
N ARG A 138 10.97 -2.46 12.49
CA ARG A 138 9.80 -3.04 11.82
C ARG A 138 10.12 -4.41 11.24
N THR A 139 9.07 -5.19 10.96
CA THR A 139 9.18 -6.50 10.32
C THR A 139 9.07 -6.38 8.81
N ALA A 140 10.07 -6.89 8.09
CA ALA A 140 10.13 -6.90 6.63
C ALA A 140 9.53 -8.18 6.04
N ILE A 141 8.41 -8.06 5.31
CA ILE A 141 7.86 -9.15 4.52
C ILE A 141 8.12 -8.88 3.04
N VAL A 142 8.86 -9.77 2.38
CA VAL A 142 9.10 -9.66 0.93
C VAL A 142 8.01 -10.41 0.19
N VAL A 143 7.35 -9.73 -0.73
CA VAL A 143 6.30 -10.28 -1.59
C VAL A 143 6.66 -10.03 -3.04
N LYS A 144 6.21 -10.91 -3.94
CA LYS A 144 6.30 -10.65 -5.38
C LYS A 144 5.21 -9.67 -5.79
N ASP A 145 5.49 -8.87 -6.79
CA ASP A 145 4.48 -8.07 -7.46
C ASP A 145 3.34 -8.96 -7.96
N SER A 146 2.14 -8.67 -7.49
CA SER A 146 0.91 -9.41 -7.77
C SER A 146 -0.29 -8.50 -7.53
N PRO A 147 -1.36 -8.61 -8.32
CA PRO A 147 -2.63 -7.93 -8.07
C PRO A 147 -3.11 -8.11 -6.62
N GLY A 148 -3.35 -7.00 -5.91
CA GLY A 148 -3.78 -6.96 -4.51
C GLY A 148 -2.72 -7.33 -3.48
N LEU A 149 -1.47 -7.56 -3.90
CA LEU A 149 -0.38 -8.07 -3.05
C LEU A 149 -0.84 -9.28 -2.21
N VAL A 150 -0.37 -9.39 -0.96
CA VAL A 150 -0.77 -10.48 -0.04
C VAL A 150 -1.89 -10.01 0.89
N TYR A 151 -1.62 -8.97 1.70
CA TYR A 151 -2.55 -8.54 2.74
C TYR A 151 -3.89 -8.11 2.17
N GLN A 152 -3.90 -7.18 1.22
CA GLN A 152 -5.14 -6.59 0.70
C GLN A 152 -5.97 -7.62 -0.07
N ARG A 153 -5.34 -8.51 -0.84
CA ARG A 153 -6.06 -9.60 -1.51
C ARG A 153 -6.77 -10.51 -0.50
N VAL A 154 -6.09 -10.91 0.57
CA VAL A 154 -6.68 -11.79 1.59
C VAL A 154 -7.77 -11.07 2.37
N THR A 155 -7.54 -9.85 2.83
CA THR A 155 -8.53 -9.11 3.62
C THR A 155 -9.75 -8.72 2.79
N ALA A 156 -9.58 -8.33 1.52
CA ALA A 156 -10.69 -8.08 0.61
C ALA A 156 -11.58 -9.32 0.43
N ALA A 157 -10.98 -10.50 0.25
CA ALA A 157 -11.73 -11.75 0.13
C ALA A 157 -12.50 -12.10 1.42
N VAL A 158 -11.86 -11.97 2.58
CA VAL A 158 -12.49 -12.19 3.90
C VAL A 158 -13.67 -11.26 4.12
N MET A 159 -13.51 -9.96 3.83
CA MET A 159 -14.60 -9.00 3.97
C MET A 159 -15.74 -9.32 2.99
N ASN A 160 -15.43 -9.59 1.71
CA ASN A 160 -16.43 -9.91 0.70
C ASN A 160 -17.23 -11.17 1.05
N GLU A 161 -16.59 -12.20 1.59
CA GLU A 161 -17.26 -13.42 2.03
C GLU A 161 -18.21 -13.16 3.21
N ALA A 162 -17.79 -12.35 4.20
CA ALA A 162 -18.69 -11.95 5.28
C ALA A 162 -19.93 -11.20 4.77
N ILE A 163 -19.77 -10.39 3.72
CA ILE A 163 -20.90 -9.71 3.07
C ILE A 163 -21.82 -10.71 2.36
N TYR A 164 -21.28 -11.76 1.72
CA TYR A 164 -22.10 -12.84 1.16
C TYR A 164 -22.87 -13.60 2.25
N VAL A 165 -22.23 -13.94 3.36
CA VAL A 165 -22.88 -14.61 4.51
C VAL A 165 -24.05 -13.76 5.03
N LEU A 166 -23.84 -12.44 5.16
CA LEU A 166 -24.89 -11.51 5.54
C LEU A 166 -26.00 -11.43 4.48
N TRP A 167 -25.63 -11.34 3.20
CA TRP A 167 -26.57 -11.20 2.09
C TRP A 167 -27.48 -12.43 1.92
N TYR A 168 -26.95 -13.63 2.16
CA TYR A 168 -27.71 -14.87 2.20
C TYR A 168 -28.56 -15.04 3.47
N GLY A 169 -28.42 -14.14 4.45
CA GLY A 169 -29.23 -14.14 5.67
C GLY A 169 -28.90 -15.26 6.65
N LEU A 170 -27.66 -15.75 6.67
CA LEU A 170 -27.25 -16.84 7.56
C LEU A 170 -27.21 -16.41 9.03
N ALA A 171 -26.84 -15.15 9.30
CA ALA A 171 -26.73 -14.59 10.63
C ALA A 171 -26.81 -13.05 10.56
N SER A 172 -27.04 -12.39 11.71
CA SER A 172 -26.97 -10.94 11.80
C SER A 172 -25.53 -10.42 11.66
N ARG A 173 -25.37 -9.14 11.32
CA ARG A 173 -24.04 -8.50 11.22
C ARG A 173 -23.25 -8.61 12.53
N GLU A 174 -23.90 -8.43 13.68
CA GLU A 174 -23.28 -8.56 15.00
C GLU A 174 -22.78 -9.99 15.27
N GLU A 175 -23.57 -11.00 14.91
CA GLU A 175 -23.21 -12.40 15.11
C GLU A 175 -22.06 -12.81 14.20
N ILE A 176 -22.07 -12.41 12.93
CA ILE A 176 -20.96 -12.67 11.98
C ILE A 176 -19.65 -12.09 12.53
N ASP A 177 -19.66 -10.81 12.90
CA ASP A 177 -18.46 -10.16 13.44
C ASP A 177 -18.02 -10.77 14.77
N SER A 178 -18.97 -11.14 15.65
CA SER A 178 -18.65 -11.78 16.93
C SER A 178 -18.04 -13.18 16.74
N MET A 179 -18.53 -13.97 15.79
CA MET A 179 -17.95 -15.28 15.48
C MET A 179 -16.51 -15.15 14.97
N MET A 180 -16.23 -14.14 14.14
CA MET A 180 -14.86 -13.92 13.66
C MET A 180 -13.94 -13.35 14.74
N LYS A 181 -14.44 -12.46 15.60
CA LYS A 181 -13.67 -11.93 16.74
C LYS A 181 -13.37 -12.99 17.79
N TYR A 182 -14.38 -13.73 18.25
CA TYR A 182 -14.23 -14.64 19.39
C TYR A 182 -13.93 -16.08 18.97
N GLY A 183 -14.36 -16.52 17.80
CA GLY A 183 -14.11 -17.86 17.26
C GLY A 183 -12.80 -17.96 16.49
N ALA A 184 -12.55 -17.01 15.56
CA ALA A 184 -11.32 -16.98 14.75
C ALA A 184 -10.22 -16.05 15.32
N ASN A 185 -10.49 -15.40 16.46
CA ASN A 185 -9.57 -14.49 17.15
C ASN A 185 -9.11 -13.29 16.29
N PHE A 186 -9.99 -12.79 15.42
CA PHE A 186 -9.69 -11.56 14.69
C PHE A 186 -9.73 -10.35 15.62
N PRO A 187 -8.83 -9.38 15.46
CA PRO A 187 -8.85 -8.16 16.28
C PRO A 187 -10.08 -7.28 16.01
N MET A 188 -10.71 -7.46 14.84
CA MET A 188 -11.87 -6.73 14.37
C MET A 188 -12.72 -7.65 13.49
N GLY A 189 -14.04 -7.47 13.52
CA GLY A 189 -14.95 -8.26 12.69
C GLY A 189 -14.84 -7.83 11.23
N PRO A 190 -15.06 -8.73 10.26
CA PRO A 190 -14.90 -8.42 8.84
C PRO A 190 -15.86 -7.33 8.33
N LEU A 191 -17.08 -7.23 8.86
CA LEU A 191 -18.02 -6.18 8.45
C LEU A 191 -17.62 -4.82 9.04
N GLU A 192 -17.21 -4.78 10.31
CA GLU A 192 -16.61 -3.59 10.93
C GLU A 192 -15.31 -3.17 10.22
N MET A 193 -14.50 -4.14 9.77
CA MET A 193 -13.28 -3.89 9.00
C MET A 193 -13.62 -3.25 7.65
N ALA A 194 -14.65 -3.73 6.96
CA ALA A 194 -15.12 -3.16 5.70
C ALA A 194 -15.60 -1.71 5.89
N ASP A 195 -16.38 -1.44 6.94
CA ASP A 195 -16.84 -0.08 7.26
C ASP A 195 -15.69 0.86 7.66
N SER A 196 -14.63 0.32 8.24
CA SER A 196 -13.44 1.09 8.62
C SER A 196 -12.54 1.39 7.42
N LEU A 197 -12.43 0.46 6.46
CA LEU A 197 -11.71 0.66 5.20
C LEU A 197 -12.44 1.64 4.27
N GLY A 198 -13.77 1.53 4.21
CA GLY A 198 -14.61 2.20 3.23
C GLY A 198 -15.14 1.21 2.19
N LEU A 199 -16.46 1.14 2.03
CA LEU A 199 -17.10 0.14 1.16
C LEU A 199 -16.83 0.39 -0.33
N ASP A 200 -16.65 1.64 -0.74
CA ASP A 200 -16.22 2.01 -2.09
C ASP A 200 -14.78 1.54 -2.37
N VAL A 201 -13.86 1.74 -1.44
CA VAL A 201 -12.46 1.27 -1.56
C VAL A 201 -12.40 -0.25 -1.67
N LEU A 202 -13.21 -0.95 -0.87
CA LEU A 202 -13.33 -2.41 -0.94
C LEU A 202 -13.91 -2.84 -2.31
N LEU A 203 -14.96 -2.16 -2.78
CA LEU A 203 -15.59 -2.46 -4.06
C LEU A 203 -14.60 -2.28 -5.22
N ASP A 204 -13.91 -1.15 -5.28
CA ASP A 204 -12.92 -0.85 -6.32
C ASP A 204 -11.79 -1.89 -6.33
N THR A 205 -11.33 -2.29 -5.14
CA THR A 205 -10.32 -3.34 -4.99
C THR A 205 -10.81 -4.67 -5.58
N LEU A 206 -12.04 -5.09 -5.24
CA LEU A 206 -12.61 -6.35 -5.69
C LEU A 206 -12.93 -6.35 -7.19
N GLU A 207 -13.42 -5.24 -7.74
CA GLU A 207 -13.65 -5.11 -9.19
C GLU A 207 -12.33 -5.21 -9.96
N GLU A 208 -11.28 -4.54 -9.48
CA GLU A 208 -9.96 -4.61 -10.11
C GLU A 208 -9.36 -6.03 -10.01
N LEU A 209 -9.45 -6.68 -8.85
CA LEU A 209 -9.04 -8.08 -8.71
C LEU A 209 -9.86 -8.99 -9.65
N CYS A 210 -11.18 -8.80 -9.70
CA CYS A 210 -12.05 -9.58 -10.57
C CYS A 210 -11.67 -9.44 -12.05
N ARG A 211 -11.30 -8.22 -12.46
CA ARG A 211 -10.88 -7.90 -13.82
C ARG A 211 -9.53 -8.51 -14.18
N VAL A 212 -8.55 -8.47 -13.27
CA VAL A 212 -7.16 -8.82 -13.58
C VAL A 212 -6.88 -10.32 -13.37
N ILE A 213 -7.42 -10.93 -12.32
CA ILE A 213 -7.04 -12.30 -11.92
C ILE A 213 -8.18 -13.31 -11.95
N GLY A 214 -9.45 -12.88 -12.00
CA GLY A 214 -10.55 -13.78 -12.31
C GLY A 214 -11.82 -13.58 -11.49
N PRO A 215 -12.93 -14.24 -11.90
CA PRO A 215 -14.25 -14.04 -11.34
C PRO A 215 -14.42 -14.49 -9.88
N GLU A 216 -13.46 -15.23 -9.31
CA GLU A 216 -13.49 -15.62 -7.90
C GLU A 216 -13.36 -14.44 -6.92
N HIS A 217 -12.89 -13.28 -7.40
CA HIS A 217 -12.85 -12.03 -6.62
C HIS A 217 -14.09 -11.15 -6.84
N ARG A 218 -15.15 -11.68 -7.45
CA ARG A 218 -16.36 -10.91 -7.78
C ARG A 218 -16.97 -10.27 -6.52
N PRO A 219 -17.16 -8.94 -6.49
CA PRO A 219 -17.77 -8.29 -5.35
C PRO A 219 -19.23 -8.73 -5.16
N CYS A 220 -19.62 -8.87 -3.89
CA CYS A 220 -20.98 -9.19 -3.50
C CYS A 220 -21.99 -8.15 -4.05
N PRO A 221 -23.16 -8.56 -4.59
CA PRO A 221 -24.18 -7.61 -5.04
C PRO A 221 -24.64 -6.63 -3.96
N LEU A 222 -24.72 -7.07 -2.69
CA LEU A 222 -25.06 -6.20 -1.57
C LEU A 222 -24.04 -5.06 -1.41
N LEU A 223 -22.74 -5.34 -1.55
CA LEU A 223 -21.70 -4.32 -1.48
C LEU A 223 -21.92 -3.23 -2.54
N ARG A 224 -22.23 -3.61 -3.79
CA ARG A 224 -22.55 -2.64 -4.86
C ARG A 224 -23.75 -1.78 -4.52
N GLN A 225 -24.81 -2.38 -3.96
CA GLN A 225 -26.02 -1.65 -3.56
C GLN A 225 -25.73 -0.65 -2.44
N MET A 226 -24.95 -1.04 -1.43
CA MET A 226 -24.59 -0.15 -0.32
C MET A 226 -23.74 1.03 -0.79
N VAL A 227 -22.74 0.79 -1.65
CA VAL A 227 -21.95 1.86 -2.25
C VAL A 227 -22.82 2.79 -3.10
N SER A 228 -23.73 2.24 -3.91
CA SER A 228 -24.67 3.04 -4.72
C SER A 228 -25.61 3.90 -3.86
N ALA A 229 -25.93 3.44 -2.64
CA ALA A 229 -26.74 4.18 -1.67
C ALA A 229 -25.94 5.20 -0.84
N GLY A 230 -24.62 5.34 -1.09
CA GLY A 230 -23.74 6.23 -0.33
C GLY A 230 -23.45 5.74 1.10
N HIS A 231 -23.69 4.47 1.40
CA HIS A 231 -23.33 3.87 2.68
C HIS A 231 -21.89 3.39 2.58
N LEU A 232 -20.93 4.26 2.90
CA LEU A 232 -19.50 4.02 2.70
C LEU A 232 -18.77 3.67 4.00
N GLY A 233 -19.49 3.35 5.07
CA GLY A 233 -18.92 3.02 6.38
C GLY A 233 -18.69 4.26 7.26
N LYS A 234 -17.64 4.20 8.08
CA LYS A 234 -17.36 5.23 9.11
C LYS A 234 -17.24 6.63 8.52
N LYS A 235 -16.66 6.76 7.32
CA LYS A 235 -16.44 8.07 6.67
C LYS A 235 -17.73 8.80 6.24
N THR A 236 -18.85 8.09 6.12
CA THR A 236 -20.17 8.67 5.82
C THR A 236 -21.15 8.51 6.99
N GLY A 237 -20.67 8.10 8.16
CA GLY A 237 -21.52 7.84 9.33
C GLY A 237 -22.42 6.60 9.21
N LYS A 238 -22.33 5.83 8.12
CA LYS A 238 -23.21 4.68 7.87
C LYS A 238 -22.62 3.69 6.87
N GLY A 239 -22.62 2.43 7.24
CA GLY A 239 -22.25 1.28 6.40
C GLY A 239 -23.09 0.06 6.78
N PHE A 240 -22.44 -1.04 7.16
CA PHE A 240 -23.11 -2.15 7.84
C PHE A 240 -23.60 -1.75 9.24
N TYR A 241 -22.83 -0.90 9.92
CA TYR A 241 -23.18 -0.30 11.21
C TYR A 241 -23.58 1.18 11.05
N ASP A 242 -24.23 1.71 12.07
CA ASP A 242 -24.50 3.14 12.22
C ASP A 242 -23.41 3.80 13.05
N TYR A 243 -22.88 4.92 12.55
CA TYR A 243 -21.80 5.70 13.14
C TYR A 243 -22.16 7.20 13.20
N SER A 244 -23.44 7.54 13.01
CA SER A 244 -23.95 8.90 13.14
C SER A 244 -24.01 9.40 14.58
#